data_AF-A0A0G3H4R6-F1
#
_entry.id   AF-A0A0G3H4R6-F1
#
_cell.length_a   1.000
_cell.length_b   1.000
_cell.length_c   1.000
_cell.angle_alpha   90.00
_cell.angle_beta   90.00
_cell.angle_gamma   90.00
#
_symmetry.space_group_name_H-M   'P 1'
#
loop_
_entity.id
_entity.type
_entity.pdbx_description
1 polymer ?
#
loop_
_entity_poly.entity_id
_entity_poly.type
_entity_poly.pdbx_seq_one_letter_code
_entity_poly.pdbx_strand_id
1 'polypeptide(L)'
;MRRHTRAIVVDMPEPDPLEPLLDDWKVADVAIAAVAAIAAVHRRPVSLRRSDLTGSESVLRGARTSALIDDPGVRLSDSPTGGLGAAISVYSLLAPDSLDASARTFLRAPLQILARMDVLAGGDGHPIDARAGARLQGLSRLVSVDTAWAALLPVIVHGEILAHRPFGTRSGVIARAASRLAAVSNGFDPRGLAVPETYLNRHREEYLASADGGYGREFAEVVLQAWVAGAAEAEAIARAA
;
A
#
# COMPACT_ATOMS: atom_id res chain seq x y z
N MET A 1 -53.92 -26.01 -10.03
CA MET A 1 -52.78 -26.20 -9.08
C MET A 1 -51.54 -26.52 -9.91
N ARG A 2 -50.37 -25.88 -9.85
CA ARG A 2 -49.84 -24.67 -9.20
C ARG A 2 -48.80 -24.13 -10.20
N ARG A 3 -48.81 -22.83 -10.52
CA ARG A 3 -47.72 -22.21 -11.29
C ARG A 3 -46.53 -22.02 -10.34
N HIS A 4 -45.39 -22.62 -10.63
CA HIS A 4 -44.16 -22.39 -9.89
C HIS A 4 -43.53 -21.07 -10.37
N THR A 5 -43.78 -20.00 -9.62
CA THR A 5 -43.02 -18.76 -9.73
C THR A 5 -41.61 -19.03 -9.20
N ARG A 6 -40.61 -19.12 -10.09
CA ARG A 6 -39.20 -19.03 -9.70
C ARG A 6 -38.96 -17.61 -9.20
N ALA A 7 -38.80 -17.44 -7.89
CA ALA A 7 -38.22 -16.23 -7.33
C ALA A 7 -36.77 -16.16 -7.84
N ILE A 8 -36.49 -15.18 -8.69
CA ILE A 8 -35.11 -14.76 -8.96
C ILE A 8 -34.68 -14.09 -7.66
N VAL A 9 -33.89 -14.80 -6.85
CA VAL A 9 -33.10 -14.18 -5.80
C VAL A 9 -32.08 -13.34 -6.56
N VAL A 10 -32.39 -12.05 -6.74
CA VAL A 10 -31.39 -11.06 -7.09
C VAL A 10 -30.52 -10.99 -5.85
N ASP A 11 -29.37 -11.66 -5.94
CA ASP A 11 -28.29 -11.50 -4.96
C ASP A 11 -27.96 -10.01 -4.95
N MET A 12 -28.43 -9.31 -3.92
CA MET A 12 -28.09 -7.91 -3.74
C MET A 12 -26.58 -7.89 -3.53
N PRO A 13 -25.80 -7.12 -4.32
CA PRO A 13 -24.37 -7.03 -4.08
C PRO A 13 -24.16 -6.63 -2.62
N GLU A 14 -23.29 -7.36 -1.93
CA GLU A 14 -22.81 -7.01 -0.60
C GLU A 14 -22.41 -5.52 -0.66
N PRO A 15 -22.90 -4.66 0.26
CA PRO A 15 -22.63 -3.23 0.19
C PRO A 15 -21.12 -3.01 0.10
N ASP A 16 -20.70 -2.09 -0.77
CA ASP A 16 -19.28 -1.84 -0.99
C ASP A 16 -18.66 -1.49 0.38
N PRO A 17 -17.70 -2.30 0.89
CA PRO A 17 -17.11 -2.03 2.20
C PRO A 17 -16.41 -0.66 2.26
N LEU A 18 -16.24 -0.01 1.10
CA LEU A 18 -15.65 1.32 0.95
C LEU A 18 -16.68 2.45 0.93
N GLU A 19 -17.97 2.14 0.76
CA GLU A 19 -19.07 3.12 0.71
C GLU A 19 -19.05 4.11 1.89
N PRO A 20 -18.83 3.67 3.16
CA PRO A 20 -18.76 4.61 4.29
C PRO A 20 -17.57 5.57 4.25
N LEU A 21 -16.46 5.19 3.62
CA LEU A 21 -15.30 6.08 3.41
C LEU A 21 -15.52 7.03 2.24
N LEU A 22 -16.31 6.61 1.25
CA LEU A 22 -16.66 7.42 0.08
C LEU A 22 -17.65 8.54 0.42
N ASP A 23 -18.51 8.33 1.41
CA ASP A 23 -19.46 9.33 1.88
C ASP A 23 -18.82 10.48 2.70
N ASP A 24 -17.53 10.35 3.08
CA ASP A 24 -16.78 11.40 3.76
C ASP A 24 -16.10 12.36 2.76
N TRP A 25 -16.69 13.54 2.60
CA TRP A 25 -16.21 14.55 1.64
C TRP A 25 -14.74 14.95 1.84
N LYS A 26 -14.20 14.91 3.06
CA LYS A 26 -12.78 15.25 3.26
C LYS A 26 -11.86 14.15 2.76
N VAL A 27 -12.24 12.88 2.97
CA VAL A 27 -11.50 11.73 2.42
C VAL A 27 -11.55 11.80 0.89
N ALA A 28 -12.71 12.12 0.32
CA ALA A 28 -12.87 12.31 -1.12
C ALA A 28 -11.97 13.42 -1.67
N ASP A 29 -11.94 14.60 -1.04
CA ASP A 29 -11.11 15.74 -1.48
C ASP A 29 -9.62 15.40 -1.49
N VAL A 30 -9.12 14.75 -0.43
CA VAL A 30 -7.69 14.36 -0.37
C VAL A 30 -7.39 13.23 -1.36
N ALA A 31 -8.31 12.29 -1.58
CA ALA A 31 -8.15 11.26 -2.60
C ALA A 31 -8.04 11.86 -4.01
N ILE A 32 -8.89 12.84 -4.35
CA ILE A 32 -8.83 13.58 -5.61
C ILE A 32 -7.48 14.30 -5.74
N ALA A 33 -7.02 14.96 -4.68
CA ALA A 33 -5.73 15.63 -4.67
C ALA A 33 -4.57 14.65 -4.90
N ALA A 34 -4.61 13.47 -4.28
CA ALA A 34 -3.60 12.43 -4.44
C ALA A 34 -3.54 11.91 -5.89
N VAL A 35 -4.71 11.62 -6.51
CA VAL A 35 -4.80 11.24 -7.93
C VAL A 35 -4.19 12.31 -8.83
N ALA A 36 -4.55 13.57 -8.61
CA ALA A 36 -4.03 14.68 -9.42
C ALA A 36 -2.51 14.84 -9.28
N ALA A 37 -1.98 14.73 -8.06
CA ALA A 37 -0.55 14.87 -7.78
C ALA A 37 0.27 13.72 -8.41
N ILE A 38 -0.18 12.47 -8.27
CA ILE A 38 0.49 11.31 -8.86
C ILE A 38 0.43 11.37 -10.40
N ALA A 39 -0.72 11.71 -10.98
CA ALA A 39 -0.86 11.90 -12.42
C ALA A 39 0.06 13.02 -12.96
N ALA A 40 0.36 14.04 -12.16
CA ALA A 40 1.29 15.10 -12.54
C ALA A 40 2.74 14.58 -12.66
N VAL A 41 3.23 13.82 -11.68
CA VAL A 41 4.61 13.31 -11.73
C VAL A 41 4.81 12.28 -12.85
N HIS A 42 3.82 11.42 -13.13
CA HIS A 42 3.93 10.46 -14.25
C HIS A 42 4.02 11.13 -15.62
N ARG A 43 3.53 12.36 -15.77
CA ARG A 43 3.61 13.12 -17.03
C ARG A 43 4.96 13.80 -17.25
N ARG A 44 5.90 13.71 -16.29
CA ARG A 44 7.24 14.29 -16.45
C ARG A 44 8.03 13.54 -17.53
N PRO A 45 8.79 14.26 -18.39
CA PRO A 45 9.59 13.61 -19.43
C PRO A 45 10.55 12.54 -18.91
N VAL A 46 11.18 12.75 -17.76
CA VAL A 46 12.08 11.76 -17.14
C VAL A 46 11.32 10.54 -16.64
N SER A 47 10.12 10.70 -16.07
CA SER A 47 9.27 9.60 -15.62
C SER A 47 8.65 8.80 -16.77
N LEU A 48 8.58 9.38 -17.98
CA LEU A 48 8.17 8.69 -19.20
C LEU A 48 9.34 7.93 -19.87
N ARG A 49 10.57 8.43 -19.74
CA ARG A 49 11.75 7.93 -20.48
C ARG A 49 12.72 7.09 -19.64
N ARG A 50 12.76 7.34 -18.33
CA ARG A 50 13.70 6.76 -17.34
C ARG A 50 12.99 6.47 -16.02
N SER A 51 11.85 5.77 -16.10
CA SER A 51 11.07 5.38 -14.91
C SER A 51 11.79 4.36 -14.03
N ASP A 52 12.72 3.60 -14.60
CA ASP A 52 13.63 2.70 -13.91
C ASP A 52 14.55 3.45 -12.93
N LEU A 53 15.16 4.56 -13.37
CA LEU A 53 16.04 5.38 -12.54
C LEU A 53 15.27 6.04 -11.40
N THR A 54 14.17 6.72 -11.73
CA THR A 54 13.35 7.43 -10.73
C THR A 54 12.62 6.46 -9.79
N GLY A 55 12.19 5.30 -10.29
CA GLY A 55 11.61 4.23 -9.50
C GLY A 55 12.62 3.61 -8.53
N SER A 56 13.87 3.36 -8.96
CA SER A 56 14.91 2.82 -8.08
C SER A 56 15.20 3.73 -6.88
N GLU A 57 15.32 5.03 -7.13
CA GLU A 57 15.49 6.03 -6.06
C GLU A 57 14.28 6.08 -5.12
N SER A 58 13.05 6.03 -5.68
CA SER A 58 11.81 5.99 -4.91
C SER A 58 11.71 4.76 -4.00
N VAL A 59 12.09 3.59 -4.51
CA VAL A 59 12.07 2.32 -3.77
C VAL A 59 13.11 2.34 -2.64
N LEU A 60 14.35 2.77 -2.92
CA LEU A 60 15.40 2.84 -1.90
C LEU A 60 15.09 3.87 -0.81
N ARG A 61 14.56 5.04 -1.19
CA ARG A 61 14.13 6.07 -0.23
C ARG A 61 12.98 5.55 0.63
N GLY A 62 11.96 4.96 0.00
CA GLY A 62 10.85 4.33 0.68
C GLY A 62 11.30 3.26 1.69
N ALA A 63 12.19 2.35 1.28
CA ALA A 63 12.71 1.28 2.15
C ALA A 63 13.45 1.83 3.38
N ARG A 64 14.36 2.80 3.16
CA ARG A 64 15.14 3.42 4.24
C ARG A 64 14.24 4.17 5.23
N THR A 65 13.28 4.93 4.73
CA THR A 65 12.33 5.65 5.57
C THR A 65 11.36 4.70 6.26
N SER A 66 10.94 3.62 5.60
CA SER A 66 10.14 2.55 6.20
C SER A 66 10.84 1.92 7.40
N ALA A 67 12.15 1.66 7.31
CA ALA A 67 12.92 1.17 8.45
C ALA A 67 12.94 2.16 9.64
N LEU A 68 13.06 3.46 9.38
CA LEU A 68 13.01 4.51 10.42
C LEU A 68 11.63 4.63 11.09
N ILE A 69 10.55 4.36 10.34
CA ILE A 69 9.19 4.34 10.92
C ILE A 69 9.07 3.20 11.93
N ASP A 70 9.60 2.01 11.62
CA ASP A 70 9.51 0.88 12.54
C ASP A 70 10.48 1.04 13.72
N ASP A 71 11.69 1.57 13.48
CA ASP A 71 12.69 1.85 14.51
C ASP A 71 13.44 3.18 14.24
N PRO A 72 13.10 4.27 14.97
CA PRO A 72 13.79 5.56 14.86
C PRO A 72 15.28 5.52 15.21
N GLY A 73 15.74 4.45 15.88
CA GLY A 73 17.14 4.22 16.23
C GLY A 73 18.00 3.73 15.06
N VAL A 74 17.42 3.27 13.96
CA VAL A 74 18.15 2.76 12.79
C VAL A 74 19.13 3.80 12.24
N ARG A 75 20.35 3.36 11.95
CA ARG A 75 21.40 4.16 11.31
C ARG A 75 21.50 3.80 9.84
N LEU A 76 21.12 4.73 8.97
CA LEU A 76 21.09 4.51 7.51
C LEU A 76 22.48 4.44 6.86
N SER A 77 23.52 4.91 7.56
CA SER A 77 24.92 4.84 7.14
C SER A 77 25.54 3.46 7.28
N ASP A 78 24.93 2.60 8.10
CA ASP A 78 25.51 1.32 8.46
C ASP A 78 25.24 0.27 7.39
N SER A 79 25.92 -0.87 7.49
CA SER A 79 25.66 -2.02 6.62
C SER A 79 24.16 -2.38 6.69
N PRO A 80 23.48 -2.64 5.55
CA PRO A 80 22.04 -2.86 5.50
C PRO A 80 21.67 -4.25 6.06
N THR A 81 21.79 -4.39 7.37
CA THR A 81 21.44 -5.58 8.15
C THR A 81 20.25 -5.26 9.08
N GLY A 82 19.72 -6.27 9.77
CA GLY A 82 18.59 -6.10 10.68
C GLY A 82 17.35 -5.49 10.00
N GLY A 83 16.69 -4.54 10.69
CA GLY A 83 15.47 -3.89 10.18
C GLY A 83 15.65 -3.13 8.87
N LEU A 84 16.82 -2.51 8.65
CA LEU A 84 17.13 -1.83 7.38
C LEU A 84 17.28 -2.84 6.23
N GLY A 85 18.01 -3.93 6.46
CA GLY A 85 18.17 -5.00 5.48
C GLY A 85 16.85 -5.69 5.13
N ALA A 86 16.02 -5.94 6.15
CA ALA A 86 14.68 -6.48 5.98
C ALA A 86 13.79 -5.53 5.14
N ALA A 87 13.79 -4.23 5.43
CA ALA A 87 13.01 -3.26 4.67
C ALA A 87 13.45 -3.17 3.21
N ILE A 88 14.76 -3.12 2.93
CA ILE A 88 15.29 -3.17 1.56
C ILE A 88 14.86 -4.46 0.85
N SER A 89 14.94 -5.60 1.55
CA SER A 89 14.55 -6.90 0.99
C SER A 89 13.07 -6.95 0.63
N VAL A 90 12.17 -6.47 1.50
CA VAL A 90 10.72 -6.37 1.20
C VAL A 90 10.45 -5.45 0.01
N TYR A 91 11.06 -4.27 0.00
CA TYR A 91 10.89 -3.27 -1.06
C TYR A 91 11.53 -3.69 -2.39
N SER A 92 12.38 -4.72 -2.42
CA SER A 92 12.90 -5.29 -3.66
C SER A 92 11.80 -5.82 -4.59
N LEU A 93 10.59 -6.10 -4.07
CA LEU A 93 9.42 -6.46 -4.88
C LEU A 93 8.81 -5.27 -5.65
N LEU A 94 9.18 -4.05 -5.27
CA LEU A 94 8.78 -2.79 -5.92
C LEU A 94 9.87 -2.26 -6.86
N ALA A 95 11.06 -2.88 -6.89
CA ALA A 95 12.15 -2.46 -7.76
C ALA A 95 11.75 -2.59 -9.24
N PRO A 96 12.27 -1.74 -10.15
CA PRO A 96 11.85 -1.73 -11.55
C PRO A 96 11.86 -3.11 -12.23
N ASP A 97 12.89 -3.93 -11.98
CA ASP A 97 13.05 -5.24 -12.59
C ASP A 97 12.04 -6.29 -12.10
N SER A 98 11.42 -6.07 -10.93
CA SER A 98 10.47 -7.00 -10.31
C SER A 98 9.04 -6.48 -10.29
N LEU A 99 8.84 -5.17 -10.46
CA LEU A 99 7.58 -4.47 -10.22
C LEU A 99 6.40 -5.08 -10.99
N ASP A 100 6.53 -5.25 -12.30
CA ASP A 100 5.47 -5.79 -13.16
C ASP A 100 5.13 -7.25 -12.82
N ALA A 101 6.12 -8.04 -12.43
CA ALA A 101 5.91 -9.42 -12.02
C ALA A 101 5.21 -9.49 -10.64
N SER A 102 5.65 -8.66 -9.70
CA SER A 102 5.07 -8.53 -8.37
C SER A 102 3.62 -8.04 -8.45
N ALA A 103 3.32 -7.00 -9.23
CA ALA A 103 1.98 -6.42 -9.36
C ALA A 103 1.00 -7.41 -10.01
N ARG A 104 1.40 -8.07 -11.10
CA ARG A 104 0.59 -9.12 -11.73
C ARG A 104 0.31 -10.29 -10.79
N THR A 105 1.28 -10.67 -9.98
CA THR A 105 1.08 -11.73 -8.98
C THR A 105 0.19 -11.24 -7.84
N PHE A 106 0.34 -9.99 -7.40
CA PHE A 106 -0.47 -9.41 -6.34
C PHE A 106 -1.95 -9.40 -6.72
N LEU A 107 -2.32 -9.03 -7.95
CA LEU A 107 -3.72 -9.08 -8.40
C LEU A 107 -4.32 -10.49 -8.40
N ARG A 108 -3.53 -11.50 -8.75
CA ARG A 108 -4.00 -12.90 -8.95
C ARG A 108 -3.90 -13.75 -7.68
N ALA A 109 -2.90 -13.49 -6.86
CA ALA A 109 -2.56 -14.23 -5.66
C ALA A 109 -1.98 -13.28 -4.59
N PRO A 110 -2.78 -12.35 -4.03
CA PRO A 110 -2.31 -11.39 -3.03
C PRO A 110 -1.60 -12.07 -1.85
N LEU A 111 -2.16 -13.17 -1.35
CA LEU A 111 -1.61 -13.94 -0.23
C LEU A 111 -0.19 -14.46 -0.50
N GLN A 112 0.12 -14.84 -1.75
CA GLN A 112 1.46 -15.32 -2.10
C GLN A 112 2.50 -14.20 -1.98
N ILE A 113 2.15 -12.99 -2.41
CA ILE A 113 3.04 -11.84 -2.28
C ILE A 113 3.19 -11.42 -0.82
N LEU A 114 2.11 -11.41 -0.04
CA LEU A 114 2.19 -11.07 1.39
C LEU A 114 3.03 -12.07 2.17
N ALA A 115 2.88 -13.38 1.90
CA ALA A 115 3.75 -14.41 2.46
C ALA A 115 5.22 -14.21 2.05
N ARG A 116 5.47 -13.88 0.77
CA ARG A 116 6.84 -13.57 0.28
C ARG A 116 7.43 -12.33 0.96
N MET A 117 6.63 -11.28 1.17
CA MET A 117 7.05 -10.09 1.91
C MET A 117 7.42 -10.44 3.36
N ASP A 118 6.64 -11.29 4.02
CA ASP A 118 6.96 -11.76 5.37
C ASP A 118 8.29 -12.53 5.42
N VAL A 119 8.52 -13.46 4.49
CA VAL A 119 9.79 -14.18 4.37
C VAL A 119 10.98 -13.22 4.14
N LEU A 120 10.81 -12.23 3.25
CA LEU A 120 11.84 -11.20 3.00
C LEU A 120 12.08 -10.31 4.23
N ALA A 121 11.08 -10.15 5.08
CA ALA A 121 11.19 -9.47 6.37
C ALA A 121 11.76 -10.35 7.50
N GLY A 122 12.14 -11.60 7.21
CA GLY A 122 12.70 -12.55 8.17
C GLY A 122 11.67 -13.41 8.90
N GLY A 123 10.43 -13.46 8.41
CA GLY A 123 9.40 -14.39 8.87
C GLY A 123 9.42 -15.74 8.13
N ASP A 124 8.35 -16.52 8.31
CA ASP A 124 8.17 -17.86 7.74
C ASP A 124 7.10 -17.90 6.64
N GLY A 125 6.47 -16.77 6.32
CA GLY A 125 5.42 -16.66 5.31
C GLY A 125 4.02 -17.01 5.83
N HIS A 126 3.85 -17.15 7.14
CA HIS A 126 2.58 -17.51 7.76
C HIS A 126 2.01 -16.38 8.65
N PRO A 127 0.68 -16.23 8.70
CA PRO A 127 0.06 -15.33 9.68
C PRO A 127 0.27 -15.85 11.10
N ILE A 128 0.33 -14.93 12.07
CA ILE A 128 0.59 -15.25 13.48
C ILE A 128 -0.47 -16.17 14.13
N ASP A 129 -1.69 -16.17 13.60
CA ASP A 129 -2.78 -17.04 14.04
C ASP A 129 -3.87 -17.22 12.96
N ALA A 130 -4.87 -18.04 13.25
CA ALA A 130 -5.99 -18.30 12.35
C ALA A 130 -6.87 -17.07 12.07
N ARG A 131 -6.97 -16.13 13.02
CA ARG A 131 -7.76 -14.91 12.87
C ARG A 131 -7.08 -13.96 11.89
N ALA A 132 -5.77 -13.78 12.00
CA ALA A 132 -4.94 -13.08 11.04
C ALA A 132 -5.03 -13.72 9.65
N GLY A 133 -5.00 -15.05 9.56
CA GLY A 133 -5.21 -15.76 8.30
C GLY A 133 -6.56 -15.48 7.65
N ALA A 134 -7.66 -15.50 8.42
CA ALA A 134 -9.00 -15.19 7.93
C ALA A 134 -9.12 -13.73 7.43
N ARG A 135 -8.49 -12.79 8.13
CA ARG A 135 -8.42 -11.37 7.69
C ARG A 135 -7.68 -11.20 6.38
N LEU A 136 -6.51 -11.83 6.24
CA LEU A 136 -5.75 -11.80 4.99
C LEU A 136 -6.54 -12.40 3.82
N GLN A 137 -7.31 -13.47 4.06
CA GLN A 137 -8.20 -14.03 3.03
C GLN A 137 -9.31 -13.04 2.64
N GLY A 138 -9.87 -12.31 3.60
CA GLY A 138 -10.82 -11.21 3.33
C GLY A 138 -10.18 -10.12 2.46
N LEU A 139 -9.01 -9.63 2.86
CA LEU A 139 -8.26 -8.63 2.10
C LEU A 139 -7.94 -9.11 0.68
N SER A 140 -7.56 -10.38 0.51
CA SER A 140 -7.27 -10.97 -0.79
C SER A 140 -8.47 -10.94 -1.74
N ARG A 141 -9.70 -11.04 -1.22
CA ARG A 141 -10.91 -10.91 -2.05
C ARG A 141 -11.10 -9.46 -2.49
N LEU A 142 -10.88 -8.49 -1.61
CA LEU A 142 -10.99 -7.06 -1.92
C LEU A 142 -10.01 -6.62 -3.00
N VAL A 143 -8.75 -7.08 -2.95
CA VAL A 143 -7.73 -6.76 -3.98
C VAL A 143 -8.14 -7.22 -5.38
N SER A 144 -8.97 -8.26 -5.48
CA SER A 144 -9.46 -8.77 -6.76
C SER A 144 -10.72 -8.07 -7.29
N VAL A 145 -11.34 -7.19 -6.49
CA VAL A 145 -12.51 -6.41 -6.89
C VAL A 145 -12.05 -5.11 -7.54
N ASP A 146 -12.64 -4.78 -8.69
CA ASP A 146 -12.44 -3.48 -9.32
C ASP A 146 -13.17 -2.41 -8.49
N THR A 147 -12.43 -1.47 -7.92
CA THR A 147 -13.01 -0.40 -7.10
C THR A 147 -13.15 0.86 -7.93
N ALA A 148 -14.27 1.57 -7.79
CA ALA A 148 -14.50 2.83 -8.51
C ALA A 148 -13.46 3.91 -8.15
N TRP A 149 -12.72 3.73 -7.04
CA TRP A 149 -11.70 4.66 -6.55
C TRP A 149 -10.37 3.95 -6.31
N ALA A 150 -9.51 3.95 -7.34
CA ALA A 150 -8.17 3.35 -7.29
C ALA A 150 -7.29 3.88 -6.14
N ALA A 151 -7.50 5.13 -5.70
CA ALA A 151 -6.74 5.70 -4.58
C ALA A 151 -7.05 5.04 -3.22
N LEU A 152 -8.19 4.38 -3.06
CA LEU A 152 -8.58 3.79 -1.77
C LEU A 152 -8.00 2.40 -1.54
N LEU A 153 -7.86 1.57 -2.58
CA LEU A 153 -7.28 0.22 -2.44
C LEU A 153 -5.95 0.20 -1.66
N PRO A 154 -4.94 1.04 -1.97
CA PRO A 154 -3.70 1.06 -1.20
C PRO A 154 -3.93 1.48 0.27
N VAL A 155 -4.86 2.38 0.55
CA VAL A 155 -5.22 2.80 1.92
C VAL A 155 -5.79 1.61 2.71
N ILE A 156 -6.71 0.84 2.13
CA ILE A 156 -7.32 -0.33 2.79
C ILE A 156 -6.29 -1.42 3.05
N VAL A 157 -5.46 -1.75 2.04
CA VAL A 157 -4.38 -2.74 2.18
C VAL A 157 -3.42 -2.32 3.28
N HIS A 158 -3.08 -1.03 3.35
CA HIS A 158 -2.24 -0.48 4.41
C HIS A 158 -2.89 -0.64 5.78
N GLY A 159 -4.13 -0.18 5.93
CA GLY A 159 -4.85 -0.18 7.20
C GLY A 159 -5.08 -1.58 7.74
N GLU A 160 -5.53 -2.51 6.89
CA GLU A 160 -5.81 -3.89 7.28
C GLU A 160 -4.57 -4.61 7.82
N ILE A 161 -3.41 -4.42 7.17
CA ILE A 161 -2.16 -5.05 7.62
C ILE A 161 -1.60 -4.34 8.85
N LEU A 162 -1.62 -3.00 8.89
CA LEU A 162 -1.02 -2.24 9.98
C LEU A 162 -1.80 -2.38 11.29
N ALA A 163 -3.13 -2.25 11.24
CA ALA A 163 -3.99 -2.27 12.42
C ALA A 163 -4.13 -3.67 13.02
N HIS A 164 -4.13 -4.72 12.19
CA HIS A 164 -4.34 -6.10 12.66
C HIS A 164 -3.08 -6.94 12.76
N ARG A 165 -1.94 -6.40 12.31
CA ARG A 165 -0.60 -6.95 12.47
C ARG A 165 -0.50 -8.47 12.21
N PRO A 166 -0.96 -8.96 11.04
CA PRO A 166 -1.03 -10.39 10.77
C PRO A 166 0.33 -11.10 10.75
N PHE A 167 1.43 -10.34 10.67
CA PHE A 167 2.82 -10.80 10.65
C PHE A 167 3.61 -10.32 11.89
N GLY A 168 2.91 -9.94 12.97
CA GLY A 168 3.54 -9.45 14.19
C GLY A 168 4.32 -8.16 13.96
N THR A 169 5.57 -8.09 14.43
CA THR A 169 6.44 -6.91 14.33
C THR A 169 6.77 -6.49 12.90
N ARG A 170 6.72 -7.42 11.94
CA ARG A 170 7.02 -7.18 10.52
C ARG A 170 5.87 -6.53 9.75
N SER A 171 4.68 -6.46 10.34
CA SER A 171 3.48 -5.95 9.67
C SER A 171 3.61 -4.49 9.24
N GLY A 172 4.40 -3.67 9.95
CA GLY A 172 4.60 -2.25 9.60
C GLY A 172 5.22 -2.08 8.21
N VAL A 173 6.41 -2.66 8.00
CA VAL A 173 7.09 -2.62 6.69
C VAL A 173 6.30 -3.31 5.58
N ILE A 174 5.63 -4.43 5.90
CA ILE A 174 4.78 -5.15 4.93
C ILE A 174 3.57 -4.29 4.53
N ALA A 175 2.92 -3.60 5.47
CA ALA A 175 1.78 -2.74 5.18
C ALA A 175 2.14 -1.62 4.20
N ARG A 176 3.27 -0.93 4.44
CA ARG A 176 3.73 0.16 3.57
C ARG A 176 4.13 -0.33 2.18
N ALA A 177 4.83 -1.47 2.09
CA ALA A 177 5.21 -2.05 0.81
C ALA A 177 4.01 -2.62 0.02
N ALA A 178 3.09 -3.30 0.70
CA ALA A 178 1.87 -3.84 0.10
C ALA A 178 0.92 -2.73 -0.37
N SER A 179 0.81 -1.64 0.39
CA SER A 179 0.11 -0.41 -0.02
C SER A 179 0.66 0.14 -1.33
N ARG A 180 1.99 0.29 -1.44
CA ARG A 180 2.64 0.70 -2.69
C ARG A 180 2.38 -0.26 -3.84
N LEU A 181 2.45 -1.56 -3.59
CA LEU A 181 2.21 -2.56 -4.62
C LEU A 181 0.74 -2.58 -5.07
N ALA A 182 -0.21 -2.34 -4.16
CA ALA A 182 -1.62 -2.22 -4.48
C ALA A 182 -1.89 -1.01 -5.40
N ALA A 183 -1.27 0.14 -5.10
CA ALA A 183 -1.34 1.34 -5.94
C ALA A 183 -0.78 1.11 -7.36
N VAL A 184 0.29 0.32 -7.48
CA VAL A 184 0.83 -0.06 -8.80
C VAL A 184 -0.16 -0.99 -9.51
N SER A 185 -0.67 -1.98 -8.79
CA SER A 185 -1.50 -3.06 -9.33
C SER A 185 -2.83 -2.56 -9.89
N ASN A 186 -3.44 -1.54 -9.28
CA ASN A 186 -4.68 -0.95 -9.78
C ASN A 186 -4.49 0.32 -10.62
N GLY A 187 -3.24 0.68 -10.94
CA GLY A 187 -2.92 1.82 -11.80
C GLY A 187 -3.04 3.20 -11.14
N PHE A 188 -3.17 3.28 -9.81
CA PHE A 188 -3.09 4.57 -9.09
C PHE A 188 -1.69 5.19 -9.20
N ASP A 189 -0.63 4.39 -9.03
CA ASP A 189 0.78 4.75 -9.24
C ASP A 189 1.47 3.66 -10.09
N PRO A 190 1.18 3.58 -11.40
CA PRO A 190 1.51 2.42 -12.24
C PRO A 190 3.01 2.16 -12.42
N ARG A 191 3.88 3.10 -12.01
CA ARG A 191 5.35 2.94 -12.05
C ARG A 191 5.98 2.99 -10.66
N GLY A 192 5.18 3.01 -9.59
CA GLY A 192 5.65 3.01 -8.21
C GLY A 192 6.52 4.22 -7.86
N LEU A 193 6.24 5.39 -8.42
CA LEU A 193 7.09 6.58 -8.29
C LEU A 193 6.94 7.27 -6.93
N ALA A 194 5.75 7.29 -6.35
CA ALA A 194 5.48 8.03 -5.12
C ALA A 194 6.25 7.43 -3.93
N VAL A 195 6.64 8.30 -2.98
CA VAL A 195 7.31 7.90 -1.73
C VAL A 195 6.50 8.37 -0.51
N PRO A 196 5.37 7.72 -0.18
CA PRO A 196 4.53 8.15 0.95
C PRO A 196 5.26 8.10 2.30
N GLU A 197 6.27 7.24 2.43
CA GLU A 197 6.95 6.96 3.70
C GLU A 197 7.61 8.21 4.30
N THR A 198 8.07 9.18 3.49
CA THR A 198 8.68 10.43 3.99
C THR A 198 7.70 11.28 4.78
N TYR A 199 6.43 11.30 4.38
CA TYR A 199 5.37 11.95 5.13
C TYR A 199 5.01 11.15 6.38
N LEU A 200 4.79 9.84 6.23
CA LEU A 200 4.44 8.96 7.35
C LEU A 200 5.49 9.00 8.46
N ASN A 201 6.79 9.08 8.12
CA ASN A 201 7.86 9.21 9.10
C ASN A 201 7.87 10.57 9.81
N ARG A 202 7.59 11.66 9.09
CA ARG A 202 7.46 12.99 9.71
C ARG A 202 6.24 13.08 10.64
N HIS A 203 5.18 12.34 10.32
CA HIS A 203 3.93 12.25 11.07
C HIS A 203 3.80 10.94 11.84
N ARG A 204 4.93 10.34 12.26
CA ARG A 204 4.97 8.95 12.75
C ARG A 204 4.01 8.65 13.89
N GLU A 205 3.94 9.53 14.88
CA GLU A 205 3.08 9.34 16.06
C GLU A 205 1.60 9.36 15.67
N GLU A 206 1.17 10.37 14.92
CA GLU A 206 -0.19 10.52 14.37
C GLU A 206 -0.57 9.31 13.49
N TYR A 207 0.32 8.94 12.56
CA TYR A 207 0.11 7.80 11.67
C TYR A 207 -0.06 6.48 12.44
N LEU A 208 0.81 6.19 13.41
CA LEU A 208 0.70 4.95 14.19
C LEU A 208 -0.55 4.95 15.09
N ALA A 209 -0.90 6.10 15.68
CA ALA A 209 -2.11 6.24 16.50
C ALA A 209 -3.39 6.06 15.67
N SER A 210 -3.42 6.58 14.44
CA SER A 210 -4.60 6.48 13.56
C SER A 210 -4.98 5.05 13.16
N ALA A 211 -4.07 4.09 13.35
CA ALA A 211 -4.28 2.67 13.07
C ALA A 211 -4.47 1.80 14.33
N ASP A 212 -4.45 2.42 15.52
CA ASP A 212 -4.63 1.69 16.78
C ASP A 212 -6.09 1.26 16.97
N GLY A 213 -6.31 -0.01 17.32
CA GLY A 213 -7.65 -0.58 17.44
C GLY A 213 -8.45 -0.75 16.14
N GLY A 214 -7.96 -0.26 14.99
CA GLY A 214 -8.61 -0.34 13.68
C GLY A 214 -8.11 0.73 12.72
N TYR A 215 -8.64 0.77 11.49
CA TYR A 215 -8.40 1.84 10.53
C TYR A 215 -9.74 2.42 10.09
N GLY A 216 -9.81 3.75 10.03
CA GLY A 216 -11.02 4.47 9.64
C GLY A 216 -10.68 5.78 8.96
N ARG A 217 -11.56 6.77 9.12
CA ARG A 217 -11.44 8.10 8.52
C ARG A 217 -10.07 8.76 8.75
N GLU A 218 -9.62 8.84 10.00
CA GLU A 218 -8.35 9.50 10.36
C GLU A 218 -7.15 8.82 9.68
N PHE A 219 -7.11 7.49 9.71
CA PHE A 219 -6.09 6.72 8.99
C PHE A 219 -6.10 7.00 7.49
N ALA A 220 -7.31 7.01 6.89
CA ALA A 220 -7.46 7.27 5.47
C ALA A 220 -6.96 8.68 5.10
N GLU A 221 -7.29 9.69 5.89
CA GLU A 221 -6.80 11.06 5.69
C GLU A 221 -5.27 11.12 5.77
N VAL A 222 -4.65 10.57 6.82
CA VAL A 222 -3.19 10.57 6.99
C VAL A 222 -2.48 9.86 5.83
N VAL A 223 -2.96 8.69 5.42
CA VAL A 223 -2.34 7.93 4.33
C VAL A 223 -2.55 8.60 2.98
N LEU A 224 -3.72 9.17 2.69
CA LEU A 224 -3.95 9.92 1.44
C LEU A 224 -3.10 11.19 1.38
N GLN A 225 -2.92 11.90 2.50
CA GLN A 225 -1.97 13.02 2.58
C GLN A 225 -0.53 12.54 2.33
N ALA A 226 -0.17 11.36 2.82
CA ALA A 226 1.12 10.75 2.53
C ALA A 226 1.31 10.47 1.03
N TRP A 227 0.26 10.05 0.32
CA TRP A 227 0.31 9.89 -1.14
C TRP A 227 0.49 11.22 -1.89
N VAL A 228 -0.19 12.29 -1.48
CA VAL A 228 0.03 13.65 -2.03
C VAL A 228 1.49 14.09 -1.83
N ALA A 229 2.00 13.97 -0.61
CA ALA A 229 3.38 14.33 -0.29
C ALA A 229 4.40 13.41 -0.97
N GLY A 230 4.06 12.12 -1.14
CA GLY A 230 4.89 11.15 -1.84
C GLY A 230 5.02 11.45 -3.33
N ALA A 231 3.99 12.01 -3.96
CA ALA A 231 4.09 12.52 -5.33
C ALA A 231 5.00 13.76 -5.43
N ALA A 232 4.98 14.65 -4.42
CA ALA A 232 5.91 15.77 -4.35
C ALA A 232 7.37 15.30 -4.14
N GLU A 233 7.57 14.24 -3.38
CA GLU A 233 8.88 13.59 -3.23
C GLU A 233 9.36 12.98 -4.55
N ALA A 234 8.48 12.30 -5.27
CA ALA A 234 8.76 11.76 -6.60
C ALA A 234 9.12 12.87 -7.61
N GLU A 235 8.45 14.02 -7.54
CA GLU A 235 8.80 15.21 -8.32
C GLU A 235 10.20 15.73 -7.98
N ALA A 236 10.60 15.72 -6.72
CA ALA A 236 11.95 16.10 -6.32
C ALA A 236 13.00 15.12 -6.87
N ILE A 237 12.73 13.82 -6.85
CA ILE A 237 13.57 12.79 -7.48
C ILE A 237 13.67 13.04 -8.99
N ALA A 238 12.55 13.27 -9.66
CA ALA A 238 12.49 13.51 -11.10
C ALA A 238 13.30 14.76 -11.52
N ARG A 239 13.30 15.83 -10.72
CA ARG A 239 14.09 17.04 -11.00
C ARG A 239 15.59 16.84 -10.80
N ALA A 240 15.99 15.90 -9.96
CA ALA A 240 17.39 15.62 -9.66
C ALA A 240 18.06 14.63 -10.63
N ALA A 241 17.28 13.98 -11.51
CA ALA A 241 17.72 12.87 -12.37
C ALA A 241 17.97 13.29 -13.83
#